data_AF-A0A965I1W6-F1
#
_entry.id   AF-A0A965I1W6-F1
#
_cell.length_a   1.000
_cell.length_b   1.000
_cell.length_c   1.000
_cell.angle_alpha   90.00
_cell.angle_beta   90.00
_cell.angle_gamma   90.00
#
_symmetry.space_group_name_H-M   'P 1'
#
loop_
_entity.id
_entity.type
_entity.pdbx_description
1 polymer ?
#
loop_
_entity_poly.entity_id
_entity_poly.type
_entity_poly.pdbx_seq_one_letter_code
_entity_poly.pdbx_strand_id
1 'polypeptide(L)'
;VRSLRRDALIVSNMNAYLIRGCFFAVLYIGVVDAGIAWLRVERLLPDFFAEDLASALLRSGYIGPNIHFPLAILGFVTAFFSRTLGFTWLALLIVLAELLIVISRFVFSYEQSLMGDLVRYWYAALFLFASAHTLLEEGHVRVDVIFAGLSKHRRGQVNAYGTLLFGMTTTVAIFLICLWSKQSIVNSPVMNFEVSQTGTAGMYIKYQMAVFLLIFAITMQIQFVSYFFEAVADMREEGGKREVALISH
;
A
#
# COMPACT_ATOMS: atom_id res chain seq x y z
N VAL A 1 -0.87 25.57 25.53
CA VAL A 1 -1.89 25.08 24.56
C VAL A 1 -1.18 24.12 23.61
N ARG A 2 -1.66 22.88 23.42
CA ARG A 2 -1.06 21.96 22.42
C ARG A 2 -1.23 22.61 21.03
N SER A 3 -0.15 22.72 20.26
CA SER A 3 -0.23 23.28 18.90
C SER A 3 -0.84 22.25 17.96
N LEU A 4 -1.72 22.70 17.06
CA LEU A 4 -2.35 21.82 16.06
C LEU A 4 -1.31 21.14 15.17
N ARG A 5 -0.16 21.80 14.95
CA ARG A 5 0.97 21.24 14.23
C ARG A 5 1.63 20.05 14.92
N ARG A 6 1.65 20.03 16.26
CA ARG A 6 2.19 18.87 17.00
C ARG A 6 1.25 17.68 16.86
N ASP A 7 -0.06 17.92 16.89
CA ASP A 7 -1.05 16.87 16.69
C ASP A 7 -1.01 16.32 15.25
N ALA A 8 -0.90 17.20 14.25
CA ALA A 8 -0.67 16.81 12.86
C ALA A 8 0.58 15.92 12.70
N LEU A 9 1.70 16.30 13.32
CA LEU A 9 2.94 15.54 13.23
C LEU A 9 2.85 14.15 13.88
N ILE A 10 2.10 14.01 14.99
CA ILE A 10 1.84 12.71 15.61
C ILE A 10 1.01 11.81 14.67
N VAL A 11 -0.05 12.37 14.08
CA VAL A 11 -0.92 11.66 13.13
C VAL A 11 -0.13 11.21 11.90
N SER A 12 0.69 12.11 11.34
CA SER A 12 1.57 11.86 10.22
C SER A 12 2.60 10.75 10.50
N ASN A 13 3.25 10.79 11.67
CA ASN A 13 4.23 9.75 12.06
C ASN A 13 3.59 8.38 12.27
N MET A 14 2.38 8.34 12.82
CA MET A 14 1.60 7.10 12.96
C MET A 14 1.29 6.52 11.57
N ASN A 15 0.87 7.36 10.62
CA ASN A 15 0.59 6.93 9.26
C ASN A 15 1.85 6.37 8.56
N ALA A 16 3.00 7.05 8.74
CA ALA A 16 4.28 6.59 8.19
C ALA A 16 4.72 5.22 8.75
N TYR A 17 4.40 4.90 10.01
CA TYR A 17 4.60 3.55 10.54
C TYR A 17 3.69 2.52 9.88
N LEU A 18 2.40 2.84 9.72
CA LEU A 18 1.43 1.94 9.10
C LEU A 18 1.80 1.60 7.65
N ILE A 19 2.17 2.62 6.86
CA ILE A 19 2.63 2.45 5.48
C ILE A 19 3.88 1.56 5.41
N ARG A 20 4.85 1.73 6.33
CA ARG A 20 6.04 0.86 6.42
C ARG A 20 5.66 -0.59 6.74
N GLY A 21 4.75 -0.82 7.68
CA GLY A 21 4.28 -2.16 8.03
C GLY A 21 3.63 -2.86 6.85
N CYS A 22 2.72 -2.17 6.15
CA CYS A 22 2.08 -2.66 4.94
C CYS A 22 3.10 -2.96 3.83
N PHE A 23 4.12 -2.11 3.67
CA PHE A 23 5.18 -2.33 2.70
C PHE A 23 5.94 -3.63 2.94
N PHE A 24 6.45 -3.86 4.16
CA PHE A 24 7.19 -5.08 4.47
C PHE A 24 6.30 -6.33 4.42
N ALA A 25 5.04 -6.22 4.83
CA ALA A 25 4.07 -7.29 4.69
C ALA A 25 3.92 -7.74 3.23
N VAL A 26 3.73 -6.78 2.31
CA VAL A 26 3.63 -7.06 0.87
C VAL A 26 4.90 -7.66 0.31
N LEU A 27 6.06 -7.16 0.72
CA LEU A 27 7.33 -7.70 0.28
C LEU A 27 7.47 -9.18 0.67
N TYR A 28 7.27 -9.50 1.96
CA TYR A 28 7.41 -10.86 2.46
C TYR A 28 6.37 -11.81 1.88
N ILE A 29 5.11 -11.39 1.85
CA ILE A 29 4.04 -12.20 1.26
C ILE A 29 4.29 -12.44 -0.22
N GLY A 30 4.67 -11.40 -0.97
CA GLY A 30 4.94 -11.52 -2.40
C GLY A 30 6.06 -12.51 -2.70
N VAL A 31 7.18 -12.44 -1.98
CA VAL A 31 8.30 -13.38 -2.17
C VAL A 31 7.92 -14.80 -1.77
N VAL A 32 7.31 -14.98 -0.59
CA VAL A 32 7.00 -16.33 -0.08
C VAL A 32 5.89 -17.00 -0.89
N ASP A 33 4.81 -16.30 -1.21
CA ASP A 33 3.70 -16.86 -1.99
C ASP A 33 4.11 -17.13 -3.44
N ALA A 34 4.99 -16.30 -4.04
CA ALA A 34 5.56 -16.59 -5.36
C ALA A 34 6.42 -17.86 -5.33
N GLY A 35 7.21 -18.07 -4.27
CA GLY A 35 7.98 -19.29 -4.08
C GLY A 35 7.09 -20.53 -3.93
N ILE A 36 6.04 -20.44 -3.12
CA ILE A 36 5.05 -21.53 -2.95
C ILE A 36 4.32 -21.81 -4.28
N ALA A 37 3.93 -20.76 -5.00
CA ALA A 37 3.29 -20.88 -6.30
C ALA A 37 4.21 -21.55 -7.33
N TRP A 38 5.51 -21.22 -7.33
CA TRP A 38 6.49 -21.86 -8.20
C TRP A 38 6.67 -23.34 -7.87
N LEU A 39 6.80 -23.70 -6.58
CA LEU A 39 6.84 -25.11 -6.16
C LEU A 39 5.56 -25.87 -6.55
N ARG A 40 4.41 -25.20 -6.58
CA ARG A 40 3.14 -25.77 -7.05
C ARG A 40 3.14 -26.00 -8.57
N VAL A 41 3.61 -25.04 -9.36
CA VAL A 41 3.75 -25.16 -10.82
C VAL A 41 4.63 -26.35 -11.18
N GLU A 42 5.80 -26.45 -10.55
CA GLU A 42 6.80 -27.49 -10.85
C GLU A 42 6.49 -28.84 -10.16
N ARG A 43 5.39 -28.92 -9.38
CA ARG A 43 4.96 -30.11 -8.62
C ARG A 43 6.01 -30.63 -7.61
N LEU A 44 6.86 -29.75 -7.11
CA LEU A 44 7.96 -30.09 -6.19
C LEU A 44 7.53 -30.07 -4.71
N LEU A 45 6.29 -29.66 -4.39
CA LEU A 45 5.82 -29.58 -3.00
C LEU A 45 6.03 -30.87 -2.18
N PRO A 46 5.75 -32.08 -2.69
CA PRO A 46 5.96 -33.32 -1.93
C PRO A 46 7.43 -33.67 -1.68
N ASP A 47 8.36 -33.13 -2.48
CA ASP A 47 9.79 -33.41 -2.33
C ASP A 47 10.42 -32.61 -1.17
N PHE A 48 9.86 -31.43 -0.89
CA PHE A 48 10.37 -30.51 0.14
C PHE A 48 9.57 -30.53 1.44
N PHE A 49 8.32 -31.00 1.41
CA PHE A 49 7.41 -30.94 2.56
C PHE A 49 6.73 -32.29 2.81
N ALA A 50 6.40 -32.56 4.09
CA ALA A 50 5.58 -33.70 4.45
C ALA A 50 4.21 -33.68 3.72
N GLU A 51 3.66 -34.85 3.40
CA GLU A 51 2.46 -34.99 2.56
C GLU A 51 1.26 -34.14 3.03
N ASP A 52 1.05 -34.08 4.35
CA ASP A 52 -0.01 -33.27 4.97
C ASP A 52 0.18 -31.77 4.68
N LEU A 53 1.41 -31.29 4.80
CA LEU A 53 1.76 -29.88 4.59
C LEU A 53 1.76 -29.54 3.10
N ALA A 54 2.28 -30.42 2.24
CA ALA A 54 2.23 -30.26 0.79
C ALA A 54 0.77 -30.13 0.32
N SER A 55 -0.13 -30.98 0.83
CA SER A 55 -1.57 -30.92 0.56
C SER A 55 -2.25 -29.67 1.13
N ALA A 56 -1.77 -29.16 2.26
CA ALA A 56 -2.25 -27.90 2.84
C ALA A 56 -1.86 -26.68 1.99
N LEU A 57 -0.64 -26.65 1.45
CA LEU A 57 -0.12 -25.55 0.60
C LEU A 57 -0.80 -25.46 -0.78
N LEU A 58 -1.64 -26.43 -1.15
CA LEU A 58 -2.50 -26.34 -2.33
C LEU A 58 -3.80 -25.56 -2.07
N ARG A 59 -4.13 -25.26 -0.80
CA ARG A 59 -5.42 -24.66 -0.42
C ARG A 59 -5.23 -23.20 -0.01
N SER A 60 -5.92 -22.27 -0.68
CA SER A 60 -5.87 -20.84 -0.34
C SER A 60 -6.34 -20.54 1.07
N GLY A 61 -7.35 -21.28 1.55
CA GLY A 61 -7.85 -21.19 2.92
C GLY A 61 -6.83 -21.61 3.98
N TYR A 62 -5.77 -22.35 3.63
CA TYR A 62 -4.65 -22.62 4.52
C TYR A 62 -3.58 -21.54 4.41
N ILE A 63 -3.18 -21.18 3.18
CA ILE A 63 -2.11 -20.20 2.94
C ILE A 63 -2.47 -18.82 3.52
N GLY A 64 -3.70 -18.36 3.34
CA GLY A 64 -4.10 -17.04 3.83
C GLY A 64 -3.87 -16.88 5.34
N PRO A 65 -4.54 -17.66 6.20
CA PRO A 65 -4.38 -17.56 7.64
C PRO A 65 -3.02 -18.01 8.17
N ASN A 66 -2.41 -19.06 7.61
CA ASN A 66 -1.23 -19.69 8.22
C ASN A 66 0.11 -19.19 7.66
N ILE A 67 0.12 -18.62 6.46
CA ILE A 67 1.33 -18.09 5.83
C ILE A 67 1.23 -16.57 5.76
N HIS A 68 0.18 -16.03 5.15
CA HIS A 68 0.11 -14.59 4.90
C HIS A 68 -0.06 -13.74 6.17
N PHE A 69 -0.92 -14.14 7.10
CA PHE A 69 -1.11 -13.39 8.35
C PHE A 69 0.17 -13.32 9.20
N PRO A 70 0.88 -14.43 9.47
CA PRO A 70 2.16 -14.37 10.18
C PRO A 70 3.22 -13.52 9.47
N LEU A 71 3.31 -13.59 8.14
CA LEU A 71 4.21 -12.74 7.36
C LEU A 71 3.83 -11.26 7.42
N ALA A 72 2.54 -10.95 7.44
CA ALA A 72 2.07 -9.58 7.64
C ALA A 72 2.50 -9.06 9.01
N ILE A 73 2.30 -9.84 10.08
CA ILE A 73 2.75 -9.49 11.43
C ILE A 73 4.27 -9.27 11.45
N LEU A 74 5.03 -10.18 10.84
CA LEU A 74 6.48 -10.04 10.70
C LEU A 74 6.85 -8.74 9.99
N GLY A 75 6.11 -8.36 8.94
CA GLY A 75 6.29 -7.09 8.23
C GLY A 75 6.12 -5.87 9.14
N PHE A 76 5.08 -5.86 9.98
CA PHE A 76 4.87 -4.79 10.97
C PHE A 76 5.96 -4.78 12.05
N VAL A 77 6.42 -5.96 12.48
CA VAL A 77 7.55 -6.07 13.42
C VAL A 77 8.83 -5.50 12.78
N THR A 78 9.15 -5.85 11.54
CA THR A 78 10.30 -5.27 10.82
C THR A 78 10.16 -3.75 10.68
N ALA A 79 8.96 -3.24 10.40
CA ALA A 79 8.70 -1.80 10.30
C ALA A 79 8.92 -1.04 11.61
N PHE A 80 8.80 -1.72 12.75
CA PHE A 80 9.11 -1.13 14.05
C PHE A 80 10.62 -0.87 14.22
N PHE A 81 11.45 -1.80 13.76
CA PHE A 81 12.91 -1.67 13.83
C PHE A 81 13.49 -0.84 12.67
N SER A 82 12.90 -0.90 11.49
CA SER A 82 13.36 -0.19 10.30
C SER A 82 12.81 1.23 10.23
N ARG A 83 13.70 2.22 10.14
CA ARG A 83 13.32 3.64 10.00
C ARG A 83 13.19 4.10 8.54
N THR A 84 13.62 3.31 7.57
CA THR A 84 13.64 3.69 6.15
C THR A 84 12.50 3.04 5.38
N LEU A 85 11.83 3.83 4.53
CA LEU A 85 10.88 3.32 3.54
C LEU A 85 11.64 2.77 2.34
N GLY A 86 11.51 1.46 2.09
CA GLY A 86 12.19 0.77 1.01
C GLY A 86 11.52 0.92 -0.37
N PHE A 87 10.74 1.97 -0.62
CA PHE A 87 9.96 2.09 -1.87
C PHE A 87 10.83 2.02 -3.14
N THR A 88 12.01 2.62 -3.10
CA THR A 88 13.00 2.53 -4.19
C THR A 88 13.46 1.09 -4.44
N TRP A 89 13.67 0.32 -3.37
CA TRP A 89 14.01 -1.10 -3.46
C TRP A 89 12.87 -1.94 -4.03
N LEU A 90 11.62 -1.65 -3.66
CA LEU A 90 10.47 -2.35 -4.24
C LEU A 90 10.28 -2.02 -5.72
N ALA A 91 10.46 -0.76 -6.13
CA ALA A 91 10.45 -0.39 -7.54
C ALA A 91 11.55 -1.12 -8.32
N LEU A 92 12.76 -1.22 -7.75
CA LEU A 92 13.86 -1.99 -8.35
C LEU A 92 13.50 -3.49 -8.47
N LEU A 93 12.86 -4.08 -7.44
CA LEU A 93 12.39 -5.46 -7.49
C LEU A 93 11.32 -5.69 -8.57
N ILE A 94 10.40 -4.74 -8.75
CA ILE A 94 9.40 -4.79 -9.84
C ILE A 94 10.08 -4.78 -11.21
N VAL A 95 11.03 -3.86 -11.43
CA VAL A 95 11.77 -3.78 -12.70
C VAL A 95 12.57 -5.06 -12.95
N LEU A 96 13.21 -5.61 -11.92
CA LEU A 96 13.94 -6.87 -12.02
C LEU A 96 13.00 -8.04 -12.34
N ALA A 97 11.83 -8.11 -11.69
CA ALA A 97 10.83 -9.14 -11.96
C ALA A 97 10.28 -9.05 -13.39
N GLU A 98 9.97 -7.85 -13.89
CA GLU A 98 9.56 -7.62 -15.29
C GLU A 98 10.67 -8.04 -16.28
N LEU A 99 11.93 -7.69 -16.00
CA LEU A 99 13.05 -8.12 -16.83
C LEU A 99 13.18 -9.65 -16.86
N LEU A 100 13.03 -10.31 -15.71
CA LEU A 100 13.03 -11.77 -15.63
C LEU A 100 11.87 -12.41 -16.39
N ILE A 101 10.68 -11.79 -16.38
CA ILE A 101 9.53 -12.23 -17.18
C ILE A 101 9.86 -12.15 -18.66
N VAL A 102 10.38 -11.01 -19.13
CA VAL A 102 10.76 -10.82 -20.53
C VAL A 102 11.81 -11.84 -20.96
N ILE A 103 12.87 -12.05 -20.17
CA ILE A 103 13.90 -13.05 -20.46
C ILE A 103 13.31 -14.46 -20.49
N SER A 104 12.53 -14.85 -19.47
CA SER A 104 11.91 -16.17 -19.39
C SER A 104 11.01 -16.45 -20.58
N ARG A 105 10.21 -15.45 -20.99
CA ARG A 105 9.27 -15.57 -22.10
C ARG A 105 9.97 -15.64 -23.46
N PHE A 106 10.91 -14.74 -23.73
CA PHE A 106 11.49 -14.63 -25.08
C PHE A 106 12.71 -15.52 -25.29
N VAL A 107 13.49 -15.82 -24.24
CA VAL A 107 14.68 -16.68 -24.35
C VAL A 107 14.32 -18.14 -24.09
N PHE A 108 13.54 -18.40 -23.04
CA PHE A 108 13.25 -19.76 -22.58
C PHE A 108 11.85 -20.26 -22.97
N SER A 109 11.00 -19.40 -23.57
CA SER A 109 9.60 -19.73 -23.87
C SER A 109 8.83 -20.24 -22.64
N TYR A 110 9.23 -19.79 -21.44
CA TYR A 110 8.61 -20.12 -20.16
C TYR A 110 7.74 -18.96 -19.68
N GLU A 111 6.46 -19.23 -19.48
CA GLU A 111 5.48 -18.24 -19.03
C GLU A 111 4.57 -18.88 -17.97
N GLN A 112 4.48 -18.25 -16.80
CA GLN A 112 3.61 -18.69 -15.69
C GLN A 112 2.74 -17.55 -15.20
N SER A 113 1.51 -17.85 -14.80
CA SER A 113 0.58 -16.83 -14.30
C SER A 113 1.06 -16.17 -13.00
N LEU A 114 1.81 -16.90 -12.16
CA LEU A 114 2.39 -16.36 -10.93
C LEU A 114 3.32 -15.16 -11.18
N MET A 115 4.05 -15.13 -12.29
CA MET A 115 5.03 -14.07 -12.54
C MET A 115 4.32 -12.73 -12.76
N GLY A 116 3.24 -12.74 -13.53
CA GLY A 116 2.40 -11.56 -13.75
C GLY A 116 1.61 -11.16 -12.50
N ASP A 117 1.14 -12.13 -11.71
CA ASP A 117 0.45 -11.87 -10.45
C ASP A 117 1.37 -11.20 -9.42
N LEU A 118 2.64 -11.63 -9.31
CA LEU A 118 3.64 -11.04 -8.43
C LEU A 118 3.90 -9.57 -8.77
N VAL A 119 4.14 -9.28 -10.05
CA VAL A 119 4.40 -7.90 -10.48
C VAL A 119 3.17 -7.02 -10.24
N ARG A 120 1.97 -7.50 -10.59
CA ARG A 120 0.73 -6.75 -10.36
C ARG A 120 0.51 -6.47 -8.87
N TYR A 121 0.85 -7.42 -8.01
CA TYR A 121 0.76 -7.28 -6.55
C TYR A 121 1.68 -6.19 -6.01
N TRP A 122 2.97 -6.26 -6.35
CA TRP A 122 3.94 -5.26 -5.93
C TRP A 122 3.66 -3.89 -6.53
N TYR A 123 3.25 -3.82 -7.79
CA TYR A 123 2.89 -2.58 -8.45
C TYR A 123 1.67 -1.91 -7.78
N ALA A 124 0.61 -2.67 -7.50
CA ALA A 124 -0.58 -2.16 -6.81
C ALA A 124 -0.23 -1.61 -5.42
N ALA A 125 0.58 -2.36 -4.66
CA ALA A 125 1.05 -1.91 -3.35
C ALA A 125 1.94 -0.67 -3.42
N LEU A 126 2.88 -0.63 -4.37
CA LEU A 126 3.75 0.53 -4.60
C LEU A 126 2.90 1.78 -4.84
N PHE A 127 1.96 1.72 -5.79
CA PHE A 127 1.16 2.89 -6.15
C PHE A 127 0.24 3.34 -5.01
N LEU A 128 -0.49 2.41 -4.40
CA LEU A 128 -1.46 2.73 -3.35
C LEU A 128 -0.77 3.21 -2.06
N PHE A 129 0.33 2.57 -1.64
CA PHE A 129 1.00 2.96 -0.40
C PHE A 129 1.93 4.16 -0.57
N ALA A 130 2.57 4.31 -1.74
CA ALA A 130 3.40 5.49 -2.01
C ALA A 130 2.56 6.76 -2.13
N SER A 131 1.30 6.69 -2.60
CA SER A 131 0.45 7.88 -2.75
C SER A 131 0.17 8.62 -1.42
N ALA A 132 -0.07 7.89 -0.33
CA ALA A 132 -0.22 8.48 1.00
C ALA A 132 1.11 9.04 1.52
N HIS A 133 2.22 8.39 1.15
CA HIS A 133 3.55 8.83 1.52
C HIS A 133 4.05 10.06 0.75
N THR A 134 3.73 10.20 -0.53
CA THR A 134 4.08 11.40 -1.30
C THR A 134 3.30 12.63 -0.79
N LEU A 135 2.07 12.44 -0.32
CA LEU A 135 1.31 13.50 0.35
C LEU A 135 1.91 13.88 1.71
N LEU A 136 2.46 12.90 2.46
CA LEU A 136 3.22 13.11 3.69
C LEU A 136 4.48 13.96 3.48
N GLU A 137 5.21 13.71 2.39
CA GLU A 137 6.45 14.42 2.05
C GLU A 137 6.22 15.70 1.25
N GLU A 138 4.96 16.11 1.09
CA GLU A 138 4.57 17.29 0.32
C GLU A 138 5.01 17.26 -1.15
N GLY A 139 5.42 16.10 -1.66
CA GLY A 139 5.85 15.89 -3.06
C GLY A 139 4.71 15.84 -4.09
N HIS A 140 3.49 16.16 -3.68
CA HIS A 140 2.37 16.38 -4.60
C HIS A 140 2.54 17.72 -5.32
N VAL A 141 2.24 17.75 -6.62
CA VAL A 141 2.29 18.99 -7.39
C VAL A 141 1.16 19.91 -6.94
N ARG A 142 1.52 21.04 -6.33
CA ARG A 142 0.60 22.14 -6.05
C ARG A 142 0.57 23.09 -7.22
N VAL A 143 -0.62 23.57 -7.58
CA VAL A 143 -0.75 24.62 -8.59
C VAL A 143 -0.47 25.97 -7.92
N ASP A 144 0.80 26.23 -7.61
CA ASP A 144 1.24 27.39 -6.83
C ASP A 144 0.98 28.74 -7.53
N VAL A 145 0.73 28.73 -8.85
CA VAL A 145 0.36 29.92 -9.64
C VAL A 145 -0.94 30.56 -9.13
N ILE A 146 -1.91 29.74 -8.70
CA ILE A 146 -3.19 30.22 -8.16
C ILE A 146 -3.00 30.78 -6.74
N PHE A 147 -2.02 30.26 -6.00
CA PHE A 147 -1.77 30.63 -4.61
C PHE A 147 -0.81 31.80 -4.44
N ALA A 148 -0.06 32.20 -5.48
CA ALA A 148 0.97 33.24 -5.43
C ALA A 148 0.47 34.60 -4.93
N GLY A 149 -0.79 34.96 -5.20
CA GLY A 149 -1.41 36.23 -4.76
C GLY A 149 -2.21 36.16 -3.46
N LEU A 150 -2.33 34.99 -2.82
CA LEU A 150 -3.19 34.81 -1.64
C LEU A 150 -2.42 35.02 -0.33
N SER A 151 -3.06 35.73 0.62
CA SER A 151 -2.55 35.85 1.99
C SER A 151 -2.49 34.49 2.68
N LYS A 152 -1.60 34.34 3.68
CA LYS A 152 -1.43 33.09 4.45
C LYS A 152 -2.76 32.56 5.01
N HIS A 153 -3.59 33.47 5.53
CA HIS A 153 -4.90 33.12 6.06
C HIS A 153 -5.87 32.58 5.00
N ARG A 154 -5.97 33.24 3.82
CA ARG A 154 -6.83 32.77 2.71
C ARG A 154 -6.33 31.47 2.11
N ARG A 155 -5.01 31.29 2.00
CA ARG A 155 -4.40 30.03 1.56
C ARG A 155 -4.76 28.88 2.51
N GLY A 156 -4.67 29.11 3.82
CA GLY A 156 -5.10 28.14 4.84
C GLY A 156 -6.58 27.77 4.73
N GLN A 157 -7.47 28.74 4.52
CA GLN A 157 -8.90 28.49 4.32
C GLN A 157 -9.18 27.62 3.09
N VAL A 158 -8.60 27.97 1.94
CA VAL A 158 -8.78 27.20 0.69
C VAL A 158 -8.26 25.78 0.86
N ASN A 159 -7.10 25.60 1.51
CA ASN A 159 -6.55 24.27 1.77
C ASN A 159 -7.42 23.46 2.74
N ALA A 160 -7.96 24.09 3.79
CA ALA A 160 -8.84 23.43 4.75
C ALA A 160 -10.14 22.96 4.09
N TYR A 161 -10.83 23.83 3.36
CA TYR A 161 -12.06 23.47 2.64
C TYR A 161 -11.79 22.47 1.51
N GLY A 162 -10.71 22.62 0.75
CA GLY A 162 -10.34 21.69 -0.31
C GLY A 162 -10.04 20.29 0.24
N THR A 163 -9.27 20.22 1.33
CA THR A 163 -8.96 18.95 2.00
C THR A 163 -10.21 18.29 2.56
N LEU A 164 -11.11 19.07 3.17
CA LEU A 164 -12.35 18.55 3.75
C LEU A 164 -13.32 18.06 2.67
N LEU A 165 -13.62 18.91 1.68
CA LEU A 165 -14.65 18.64 0.68
C LEU A 165 -14.20 17.64 -0.38
N PHE A 166 -12.96 17.72 -0.85
CA PHE A 166 -12.46 16.83 -1.90
C PHE A 166 -11.64 15.68 -1.33
N GLY A 167 -10.69 15.93 -0.43
CA GLY A 167 -9.82 14.88 0.10
C GLY A 167 -10.56 13.88 1.00
N MET A 168 -11.11 14.37 2.10
CA MET A 168 -11.78 13.53 3.10
C MET A 168 -13.07 12.90 2.56
N THR A 169 -13.90 13.66 1.83
CA THR A 169 -15.14 13.10 1.26
C THR A 169 -14.85 11.95 0.30
N THR A 170 -13.85 12.08 -0.59
CA THR A 170 -13.51 11.00 -1.54
C THR A 170 -12.97 9.77 -0.82
N THR A 171 -12.12 9.94 0.19
CA THR A 171 -11.56 8.81 0.94
C THR A 171 -12.62 8.09 1.79
N VAL A 172 -13.55 8.83 2.40
CA VAL A 172 -14.74 8.24 3.05
C VAL A 172 -15.62 7.50 2.04
N ALA A 173 -15.87 8.08 0.86
CA ALA A 173 -16.68 7.40 -0.16
C ALA A 173 -16.05 6.07 -0.61
N ILE A 174 -14.73 6.04 -0.83
CA ILE A 174 -13.99 4.81 -1.16
C ILE A 174 -14.13 3.80 -0.02
N PHE A 175 -13.94 4.22 1.23
CA PHE A 175 -14.08 3.36 2.41
C PHE A 175 -15.48 2.74 2.49
N LEU A 176 -16.52 3.54 2.29
CA LEU A 176 -17.91 3.07 2.30
C LEU A 176 -18.16 2.05 1.19
N ILE A 177 -17.78 2.35 -0.05
CA ILE A 177 -17.96 1.43 -1.19
C ILE A 177 -17.27 0.08 -0.95
N CYS A 178 -16.07 0.11 -0.35
CA CYS A 178 -15.31 -1.10 -0.03
C CYS A 178 -16.03 -2.05 0.94
N LEU A 179 -16.85 -1.52 1.86
CA LEU A 179 -17.44 -2.27 2.96
C LEU A 179 -18.98 -2.33 2.97
N TRP A 180 -19.64 -1.60 2.08
CA TRP A 180 -21.10 -1.38 2.09
C TRP A 180 -21.95 -2.67 2.13
N SER A 181 -21.50 -3.72 1.44
CA SER A 181 -22.27 -4.95 1.27
C SER A 181 -21.38 -6.19 1.37
N LYS A 182 -22.00 -7.37 1.54
CA LYS A 182 -21.28 -8.65 1.53
C LYS A 182 -20.60 -8.93 0.18
N GLN A 183 -21.12 -8.36 -0.91
CA GLN A 183 -20.56 -8.47 -2.26
C GLN A 183 -19.62 -7.31 -2.62
N SER A 184 -19.31 -6.42 -1.66
CA SER A 184 -18.41 -5.32 -1.92
C SER A 184 -17.02 -5.81 -2.31
N ILE A 185 -16.29 -4.93 -2.99
CA ILE A 185 -14.95 -5.17 -3.57
C ILE A 185 -13.97 -5.80 -2.57
N VAL A 186 -14.09 -5.50 -1.27
CA VAL A 186 -13.20 -6.08 -0.24
C VAL A 186 -13.83 -7.30 0.44
N ASN A 187 -15.11 -7.23 0.80
CA ASN A 187 -15.76 -8.28 1.60
C ASN A 187 -15.82 -9.63 0.86
N SER A 188 -16.21 -9.65 -0.42
CA SER A 188 -16.31 -10.92 -1.16
C SER A 188 -14.96 -11.62 -1.32
N PRO A 189 -13.90 -10.93 -1.79
CA PRO A 189 -12.60 -11.57 -1.94
C PRO A 189 -11.99 -12.05 -0.62
N VAL A 190 -12.15 -11.27 0.46
CA VAL A 190 -11.60 -11.59 1.78
C VAL A 190 -12.31 -12.78 2.42
N MET A 191 -13.65 -12.84 2.35
CA MET A 191 -14.40 -13.94 2.95
C MET A 191 -14.15 -15.28 2.24
N ASN A 192 -13.97 -15.25 0.92
CA ASN A 192 -13.80 -16.45 0.11
C ASN A 192 -12.34 -16.84 -0.13
N PHE A 193 -11.37 -16.07 0.38
CA PHE A 193 -9.95 -16.17 -0.01
C PHE A 193 -9.80 -16.31 -1.52
N GLU A 194 -10.43 -15.38 -2.26
CA GLU A 194 -10.45 -15.43 -3.71
C GLU A 194 -9.03 -15.50 -4.26
N VAL A 195 -8.83 -16.42 -5.21
CA VAL A 195 -7.58 -16.62 -5.93
C VAL A 195 -7.74 -16.20 -7.37
N SER A 196 -6.62 -15.80 -8.00
CA SER A 196 -6.58 -15.57 -9.43
C SER A 196 -6.97 -16.87 -10.15
N GLN A 197 -7.96 -16.80 -11.05
CA GLN A 197 -8.41 -17.94 -11.86
C GLN A 197 -7.57 -18.08 -13.14
N THR A 198 -6.49 -17.30 -13.27
CA THR A 198 -5.65 -17.27 -14.46
C THR A 198 -4.60 -18.38 -14.38
N GLY A 199 -4.75 -19.39 -15.25
CA GLY A 199 -3.79 -20.49 -15.40
C GLY A 199 -3.94 -21.60 -14.36
N THR A 200 -3.02 -22.57 -14.40
CA THR A 200 -3.03 -23.79 -13.57
C THR A 200 -2.48 -23.57 -12.15
N ALA A 201 -1.69 -22.52 -11.90
CA ALA A 201 -1.13 -22.21 -10.58
C ALA A 201 -0.71 -20.71 -10.45
N GLY A 202 -1.69 -19.83 -10.24
CA GLY A 202 -1.46 -18.44 -9.85
C GLY A 202 -1.18 -18.26 -8.35
N MET A 203 -0.83 -17.03 -7.96
CA MET A 203 -0.60 -16.64 -6.57
C MET A 203 -1.91 -16.47 -5.80
N TYR A 204 -1.89 -16.66 -4.47
CA TYR A 204 -3.07 -16.59 -3.60
C TYR A 204 -3.21 -15.23 -2.90
N ILE A 205 -3.09 -14.17 -3.69
CA ILE A 205 -2.97 -12.79 -3.20
C ILE A 205 -4.14 -11.87 -3.58
N LYS A 206 -5.06 -12.32 -4.44
CA LYS A 206 -6.12 -11.47 -5.01
C LYS A 206 -7.00 -10.85 -3.92
N TYR A 207 -7.33 -11.61 -2.88
CA TYR A 207 -8.07 -11.08 -1.73
C TYR A 207 -7.33 -9.94 -1.01
N GLN A 208 -5.99 -9.97 -0.95
CA GLN A 208 -5.20 -8.90 -0.33
C GLN A 208 -5.12 -7.67 -1.21
N MET A 209 -5.07 -7.83 -2.53
CA MET A 209 -5.12 -6.70 -3.45
C MET A 209 -6.40 -5.88 -3.26
N ALA A 210 -7.52 -6.54 -2.96
CA ALA A 210 -8.74 -5.83 -2.59
C ALA A 210 -8.57 -5.06 -1.26
N VAL A 211 -7.91 -5.66 -0.26
CA VAL A 211 -7.60 -4.99 1.02
C VAL A 211 -6.69 -3.77 0.82
N PHE A 212 -5.83 -3.73 -0.20
CA PHE A 212 -5.00 -2.55 -0.46
C PHE A 212 -5.80 -1.28 -0.70
N LEU A 213 -6.98 -1.37 -1.32
CA LEU A 213 -7.88 -0.22 -1.50
C LEU A 213 -8.38 0.31 -0.17
N LEU A 214 -8.67 -0.59 0.78
CA LEU A 214 -9.10 -0.22 2.12
C LEU A 214 -7.95 0.44 2.91
N ILE A 215 -6.74 -0.13 2.83
CA ILE A 215 -5.53 0.43 3.44
C ILE A 215 -5.25 1.83 2.85
N PHE A 216 -5.34 1.98 1.53
CA PHE A 216 -5.20 3.26 0.85
C PHE A 216 -6.21 4.29 1.38
N ALA A 217 -7.50 3.93 1.45
CA ALA A 217 -8.53 4.85 1.94
C ALA A 217 -8.26 5.30 3.39
N ILE A 218 -7.85 4.37 4.26
CA ILE A 218 -7.53 4.66 5.67
C ILE A 218 -6.28 5.54 5.78
N THR A 219 -5.18 5.16 5.15
CA THR A 219 -3.90 5.92 5.19
C THR A 219 -4.05 7.32 4.62
N MET A 220 -4.79 7.47 3.51
CA MET A 220 -5.09 8.77 2.91
C MET A 220 -6.00 9.61 3.79
N GLN A 221 -7.02 9.03 4.41
CA GLN A 221 -7.89 9.75 5.35
C GLN A 221 -7.10 10.29 6.54
N ILE A 222 -6.21 9.48 7.12
CA ILE A 222 -5.31 9.90 8.21
C ILE A 222 -4.44 11.07 7.73
N GLN A 223 -3.92 11.01 6.51
CA GLN A 223 -3.08 12.07 5.96
C GLN A 223 -3.85 13.36 5.70
N PHE A 224 -5.06 13.28 5.17
CA PHE A 224 -5.91 14.46 4.99
C PHE A 224 -6.30 15.11 6.32
N VAL A 225 -6.46 14.33 7.39
CA VAL A 225 -6.67 14.89 8.74
C VAL A 225 -5.45 15.69 9.20
N SER A 226 -4.25 15.15 9.00
CA SER A 226 -3.00 15.88 9.28
C SER A 226 -2.93 17.20 8.49
N TYR A 227 -3.22 17.15 7.19
CA TYR A 227 -3.24 18.32 6.31
C TYR A 227 -4.26 19.38 6.74
N PHE A 228 -5.44 18.94 7.16
CA PHE A 228 -6.48 19.82 7.64
C PHE A 228 -6.04 20.55 8.92
N PHE A 229 -5.38 19.85 9.86
CA PHE A 229 -4.82 20.49 11.05
C PHE A 229 -3.72 21.50 10.71
N GLU A 230 -2.86 21.21 9.74
CA GLU A 230 -1.85 22.17 9.26
C GLU A 230 -2.49 23.39 8.59
N ALA A 231 -3.53 23.20 7.79
CA ALA A 231 -4.26 24.28 7.13
C ALA A 231 -4.96 25.21 8.15
N VAL A 232 -5.56 24.63 9.21
CA VAL A 232 -6.17 25.40 10.30
C VAL A 232 -5.10 26.11 11.13
N ALA A 233 -3.95 25.49 11.36
CA ALA A 233 -2.81 26.13 12.04
C ALA A 233 -2.29 27.34 11.24
N ASP A 234 -2.23 27.23 9.91
CA ASP A 234 -1.89 28.35 9.01
C ASP A 234 -2.90 29.49 9.09
N MET A 235 -4.21 29.19 9.24
CA MET A 235 -5.24 30.21 9.48
C MET A 235 -5.08 30.91 10.82
N ARG A 236 -4.65 30.19 11.85
CA ARG A 236 -4.40 30.72 13.21
C ARG A 236 -3.04 31.40 13.36
N GLU A 237 -2.25 31.45 12.28
CA GLU A 237 -0.89 31.98 12.28
C GLU A 237 0.02 31.32 13.32
N GLU A 238 -0.20 30.03 13.62
CA GLU A 238 0.66 29.27 14.53
C GLU A 238 2.08 29.15 13.94
N GLY A 239 3.12 29.23 14.79
CA GLY A 239 4.54 29.08 14.42
C GLY A 239 4.98 27.62 14.21
N GLY A 240 6.16 27.39 13.63
CA GLY A 240 6.74 26.04 13.43
C GLY A 240 6.23 25.27 12.20
N LYS A 241 6.12 25.94 11.04
CA LYS A 241 5.68 25.30 9.80
C LYS A 241 6.84 24.43 9.31
N ARG A 242 6.56 23.22 8.83
CA ARG A 242 7.59 22.44 8.13
C ARG A 242 8.02 23.24 6.90
N GLU A 243 9.27 23.66 6.88
CA GLU A 243 9.91 24.12 5.65
C GLU A 243 10.21 22.88 4.83
N VAL A 244 9.33 22.59 3.87
CA VAL A 244 9.62 21.61 2.84
C VAL A 244 10.67 22.26 1.95
N ALA A 245 11.90 21.76 1.99
CA ALA A 245 12.91 22.20 1.04
C ALA A 245 12.35 21.97 -0.36
N LEU A 246 12.12 23.05 -1.10
CA LEU A 246 11.86 22.95 -2.53
C LEU A 246 13.03 22.18 -3.13
N ILE A 247 12.77 20.99 -3.66
CA ILE A 247 13.75 20.27 -4.46
C ILE A 247 13.92 21.14 -5.70
N SER A 248 14.92 22.03 -5.67
CA SER A 248 15.36 22.78 -6.83
C SER A 248 15.87 21.75 -7.83
N HIS A 249 15.06 21.51 -8.87
CA HIS A 249 15.52 20.85 -10.09
C HIS A 249 16.58 21.70 -10.78
#